data_AF-A0A4V4HGV1-F1
#
_entry.id   AF-A0A4V4HGV1-F1
#
_cell.length_a   1.000
_cell.length_b   1.000
_cell.length_c   1.000
_cell.angle_alpha   90.00
_cell.angle_beta   90.00
_cell.angle_gamma   90.00
#
_symmetry.space_group_name_H-M   'P 1'
#
loop_
_entity.id
_entity.type
_entity.pdbx_description
1 polymer ?
#
loop_
_entity_poly.entity_id
_entity_poly.type
_entity_poly.pdbx_seq_one_letter_code
_entity_poly.pdbx_strand_id
1 'polypeptide(L)'
;IRLNIPSTICDLLFEYMYNGPRTNLETISFERLIELTEAAEEYKVYSAIDCCKHALRKHVPTNPLEVMRIAAKYGYSDELMQAAPFAIDTSLPVMSSILPPSLHMAWVSLFLYLIKFYVNLNSDPITLSVVTANNSSTPTASPPSLTLLSIDANTGTTSFSAF
;
A
#
# COMPACT_ATOMS: atom_id res chain seq x y z
N ILE A 1 10.32 33.08 -22.02
CA ILE A 1 10.30 32.14 -20.88
C ILE A 1 11.18 30.97 -21.27
N ARG A 2 12.32 30.75 -20.59
CA ARG A 2 13.09 29.50 -20.74
C ARG A 2 12.56 28.52 -19.70
N LEU A 3 12.09 27.37 -20.18
CA LEU A 3 11.61 26.28 -19.33
C LEU A 3 12.79 25.34 -19.09
N ASN A 4 13.21 25.13 -17.84
CA ASN A 4 14.33 24.25 -17.48
C ASN A 4 13.90 22.76 -17.38
N ILE A 5 12.90 22.37 -18.16
CA ILE A 5 12.29 21.04 -18.16
C ILE A 5 12.55 20.33 -19.49
N PRO A 6 12.66 18.99 -19.50
CA PRO A 6 12.85 18.25 -20.74
C PRO A 6 11.69 18.50 -21.71
N SER A 7 12.00 18.50 -23.02
CA SER A 7 11.03 18.87 -24.06
C SER A 7 9.77 17.98 -24.03
N THR A 8 9.94 16.69 -23.73
CA THR A 8 8.84 15.72 -23.61
C THR A 8 7.85 16.06 -22.50
N ILE A 9 8.31 16.60 -21.37
CA ILE A 9 7.44 17.04 -20.27
C ILE A 9 6.79 18.39 -20.60
N CYS A 10 7.52 19.26 -21.29
CA CYS A 10 6.99 20.51 -21.79
C CYS A 10 5.82 20.31 -22.76
N ASP A 11 5.94 19.35 -23.68
CA ASP A 11 4.89 18.99 -24.62
C ASP A 11 3.64 18.49 -23.90
N LEU A 12 3.81 17.61 -22.90
CA LEU A 12 2.70 17.15 -22.05
C LEU A 12 2.05 18.30 -21.28
N LEU A 13 2.82 19.22 -20.70
CA LEU A 13 2.24 20.40 -20.04
C LEU A 13 1.41 21.23 -21.01
N PHE A 14 1.91 21.46 -22.22
CA PHE A 14 1.17 22.20 -23.24
C PHE A 14 -0.10 21.49 -23.68
N GLU A 15 -0.11 20.15 -23.81
CA GLU A 15 -1.34 19.38 -24.05
C GLU A 15 -2.42 19.65 -22.98
N TYR A 16 -2.00 19.82 -21.72
CA TYR A 16 -2.92 20.10 -20.61
C TYR A 16 -3.33 21.58 -20.51
N MET A 17 -2.54 22.49 -21.06
CA MET A 17 -2.86 23.93 -21.14
C MET A 17 -3.81 24.24 -22.30
N TYR A 18 -3.66 23.56 -23.42
CA TYR A 18 -4.48 23.77 -24.60
C TYR A 18 -5.71 22.84 -24.62
N ASN A 19 -6.82 23.30 -25.20
CA ASN A 19 -8.03 22.48 -25.37
C ASN A 19 -7.89 21.51 -26.56
N GLY A 20 -7.00 20.52 -26.40
CA GLY A 20 -6.76 19.46 -27.38
C GLY A 20 -6.95 18.05 -26.79
N PRO A 21 -6.71 17.00 -27.60
CA PRO A 21 -6.61 15.64 -27.12
C PRO A 21 -5.51 15.55 -26.06
N ARG A 22 -5.80 14.93 -24.90
CA ARG A 22 -4.85 14.80 -23.80
C ARG A 22 -4.34 13.38 -23.72
N THR A 23 -3.03 13.25 -23.52
CA THR A 23 -2.43 11.95 -23.21
C THR A 23 -2.98 11.42 -21.88
N ASN A 24 -3.28 10.11 -21.82
CA ASN A 24 -3.66 9.47 -20.57
C ASN A 24 -2.42 9.30 -19.66
N LEU A 25 -2.35 10.06 -18.56
CA LEU A 25 -1.23 10.03 -17.61
C LEU A 25 -1.06 8.70 -16.86
N GLU A 26 -2.00 7.78 -16.98
CA GLU A 26 -1.88 6.45 -16.39
C GLU A 26 -1.04 5.51 -17.26
N THR A 27 -0.80 5.89 -18.51
CA THR A 27 -0.03 5.10 -19.48
C THR A 27 1.44 5.50 -19.55
N ILE A 28 1.81 6.64 -18.95
CA ILE A 28 3.20 7.09 -18.91
C ILE A 28 3.96 6.42 -17.77
N SER A 29 5.29 6.43 -17.84
CA SER A 29 6.12 5.92 -16.74
C SER A 29 5.94 6.77 -15.47
N PHE A 30 6.04 6.13 -14.31
CA PHE A 30 5.92 6.81 -13.03
C PHE A 30 6.94 7.95 -12.86
N GLU A 31 8.19 7.74 -13.31
CA GLU A 31 9.22 8.79 -13.32
C GLU A 31 8.78 10.03 -14.11
N ARG A 32 8.21 9.84 -15.31
CA ARG A 32 7.68 10.97 -16.10
C ARG A 32 6.46 11.62 -15.46
N LEU A 33 5.63 10.85 -14.77
CA LEU A 33 4.50 11.40 -14.00
C LEU A 33 5.00 12.32 -12.87
N ILE A 34 6.08 11.93 -12.18
CA ILE A 34 6.69 12.75 -11.13
C ILE A 34 7.25 14.04 -11.73
N GLU A 35 8.04 13.95 -12.80
CA GLU A 35 8.58 15.14 -13.49
C GLU A 35 7.46 16.07 -13.97
N LEU A 36 6.39 15.52 -14.55
CA LEU A 36 5.23 16.29 -14.98
C LEU A 36 4.53 16.95 -13.80
N THR A 37 4.37 16.26 -12.68
CA THR A 37 3.73 16.81 -11.48
C THR A 37 4.54 17.98 -10.93
N GLU A 38 5.87 17.84 -10.85
CA GLU A 38 6.75 18.91 -10.36
C GLU A 38 6.70 20.13 -11.28
N ALA A 39 6.74 19.92 -12.59
CA ALA A 39 6.63 21.00 -13.56
C ALA A 39 5.24 21.65 -13.54
N ALA A 40 4.16 20.86 -13.44
CA ALA A 40 2.80 21.37 -13.35
C ALA A 40 2.59 22.26 -12.12
N GLU A 41 3.20 21.90 -10.99
CA GLU A 41 3.20 22.70 -9.77
C GLU A 41 4.06 23.95 -9.87
N GLU A 42 5.24 23.87 -10.48
CA GLU A 42 6.13 25.03 -10.69
C GLU A 42 5.46 26.09 -11.57
N TYR A 43 4.87 25.65 -12.69
CA TYR A 43 4.19 26.54 -13.65
C TYR A 43 2.71 26.77 -13.34
N LYS A 44 2.19 26.21 -12.25
CA LYS A 44 0.79 26.35 -11.79
C LYS A 44 -0.25 26.00 -12.85
N VAL A 45 -0.01 24.92 -13.59
CA VAL A 45 -0.95 24.37 -14.58
C VAL A 45 -1.96 23.48 -13.88
N TYR A 46 -2.99 24.09 -13.28
CA TYR A 46 -3.98 23.39 -12.44
C TYR A 46 -4.70 22.23 -13.16
N SER A 47 -4.98 22.37 -14.46
CA SER A 47 -5.57 21.30 -15.27
C SER A 47 -4.70 20.05 -15.34
N ALA A 48 -3.37 20.21 -15.34
CA ALA A 48 -2.42 19.10 -15.28
C ALA A 48 -2.29 18.55 -13.87
N ILE A 49 -2.26 19.42 -12.84
CA ILE A 49 -2.14 19.04 -11.43
C ILE A 49 -3.25 18.06 -11.02
N ASP A 50 -4.50 18.36 -11.36
CA ASP A 50 -5.63 17.50 -10.98
C ASP A 50 -5.57 16.12 -11.65
N CYS A 51 -5.13 16.06 -12.91
CA CYS A 51 -4.91 14.80 -13.59
C CYS A 51 -3.69 14.03 -13.05
N CYS A 52 -2.62 14.73 -12.68
CA CYS A 52 -1.45 14.13 -12.05
C CYS A 52 -1.80 13.51 -10.70
N LYS A 53 -2.56 14.21 -9.86
CA LYS A 53 -3.11 13.69 -8.60
C LYS A 53 -3.88 12.39 -8.80
N HIS A 54 -4.77 12.34 -9.80
CA HIS A 54 -5.51 11.13 -10.12
C HIS A 54 -4.58 9.98 -10.53
N ALA A 55 -3.61 10.23 -11.41
CA ALA A 55 -2.65 9.24 -11.85
C ALA A 55 -1.75 8.74 -10.70
N LEU A 56 -1.31 9.63 -9.80
CA LEU A 56 -0.50 9.28 -8.62
C LEU A 56 -1.21 8.28 -7.71
N ARG A 57 -2.53 8.42 -7.51
CA ARG A 57 -3.33 7.49 -6.69
C ARG A 57 -3.26 6.05 -7.23
N LYS A 58 -3.16 5.86 -8.54
CA LYS A 58 -3.04 4.52 -9.14
C LYS A 58 -1.68 3.88 -8.90
N HIS A 59 -0.65 4.68 -8.65
CA HIS A 59 0.68 4.20 -8.31
C HIS A 59 0.91 4.00 -6.82
N VAL A 60 -0.06 4.32 -5.96
CA VAL A 60 0.03 4.11 -4.51
C VAL A 60 0.42 2.68 -4.13
N PRO A 61 -0.18 1.61 -4.68
CA PRO A 61 0.17 0.24 -4.29
C PRO A 61 1.61 -0.15 -4.68
N THR A 62 2.15 0.44 -5.74
CA THR A 62 3.46 0.08 -6.29
C THR A 62 4.58 0.97 -5.74
N ASN A 63 4.31 2.26 -5.55
CA ASN A 63 5.31 3.28 -5.18
C ASN A 63 4.79 4.22 -4.07
N PRO A 64 4.35 3.70 -2.90
CA PRO A 64 3.67 4.50 -1.89
C PRO A 64 4.55 5.62 -1.32
N LEU A 65 5.84 5.34 -1.10
CA LEU A 65 6.78 6.31 -0.51
C LEU A 65 6.99 7.53 -1.39
N GLU A 66 7.12 7.32 -2.70
CA GLU A 66 7.38 8.41 -3.64
C GLU A 66 6.11 9.23 -3.90
N VAL A 67 4.95 8.58 -3.93
CA VAL A 67 3.66 9.28 -3.93
C VAL A 67 3.52 10.13 -2.67
N MET A 68 3.85 9.59 -1.49
CA MET A 68 3.83 10.36 -0.25
C MET A 68 4.80 11.55 -0.28
N ARG A 69 6.01 11.39 -0.82
CA ARG A 69 6.99 12.48 -0.94
C ARG A 69 6.42 13.66 -1.72
N ILE A 70 5.87 13.39 -2.90
CA ILE A 70 5.26 14.42 -3.75
C ILE A 70 4.01 15.01 -3.09
N ALA A 71 3.15 14.16 -2.53
CA ALA A 71 1.93 14.61 -1.88
C ALA A 71 2.21 15.50 -0.67
N ALA A 72 3.22 15.15 0.14
CA ALA A 72 3.65 15.94 1.28
C ALA A 72 4.29 17.27 0.86
N LYS A 73 5.08 17.26 -0.23
CA LYS A 73 5.73 18.45 -0.79
C LYS A 73 4.72 19.51 -1.24
N TYR A 74 3.64 19.10 -1.92
CA TYR A 74 2.65 20.01 -2.50
C TYR A 74 1.33 20.11 -1.71
N GLY A 75 1.20 19.40 -0.59
CA GLY A 75 0.02 19.47 0.28
C GLY A 75 -1.19 18.69 -0.26
N TYR A 76 -0.97 17.60 -0.97
CA TYR A 76 -2.01 16.72 -1.53
C TYR A 76 -2.52 15.75 -0.45
N SER A 77 -3.38 16.25 0.44
CA SER A 77 -3.80 15.50 1.64
C SER A 77 -4.51 14.19 1.34
N ASP A 78 -5.32 14.12 0.27
CA ASP A 78 -6.07 12.92 -0.08
C ASP A 78 -5.14 11.81 -0.59
N GLU A 79 -4.17 12.17 -1.42
CA GLU A 79 -3.13 11.30 -1.96
C GLU A 79 -2.23 10.78 -0.85
N LEU A 80 -1.84 11.67 0.07
CA LEU A 80 -1.05 11.32 1.26
C LEU A 80 -1.80 10.31 2.13
N MET A 81 -3.09 10.55 2.39
CA MET A 81 -3.92 9.69 3.21
C MET A 81 -4.18 8.33 2.55
N GLN A 82 -4.34 8.30 1.22
CA GLN A 82 -4.47 7.05 0.46
C GLN A 82 -3.18 6.22 0.47
N ALA A 83 -2.02 6.89 0.45
CA ALA A 83 -0.72 6.22 0.46
C ALA A 83 -0.30 5.74 1.87
N ALA A 84 -0.83 6.36 2.93
CA ALA A 84 -0.44 6.07 4.31
C ALA A 84 -0.53 4.59 4.72
N PRO A 85 -1.61 3.83 4.40
CA PRO A 85 -1.72 2.41 4.77
C PRO A 85 -0.62 1.54 4.15
N PHE A 86 -0.16 1.90 2.95
CA PHE A 86 0.89 1.17 2.24
C PHE A 86 2.29 1.48 2.74
N ALA A 87 2.45 2.53 3.54
CA ALA A 87 3.72 2.93 4.15
C ALA A 87 3.81 2.58 5.64
N ILE A 88 2.86 1.81 6.18
CA ILE A 88 2.79 1.48 7.61
C ILE A 88 4.03 0.69 8.10
N ASP A 89 4.60 -0.16 7.24
CA ASP A 89 5.78 -0.95 7.57
C ASP A 89 7.09 -0.15 7.43
N THR A 90 7.01 1.12 7.05
CA THR A 90 8.20 1.96 6.84
C THR A 90 8.71 2.49 8.16
N SER A 91 10.01 2.31 8.41
CA SER A 91 10.65 2.81 9.63
C SER A 91 10.54 4.34 9.74
N LEU A 92 10.36 4.83 10.97
CA LEU A 92 10.24 6.27 11.26
C LEU A 92 11.41 7.12 10.71
N PRO A 93 12.69 6.67 10.76
CA PRO A 93 13.80 7.44 10.18
C PRO A 93 13.73 7.60 8.66
N VAL A 94 13.17 6.63 7.95
CA VAL A 94 12.95 6.74 6.49
C VAL A 94 11.77 7.68 6.23
N MET A 95 10.71 7.58 7.02
CA MET A 95 9.56 8.46 6.87
C MET A 95 9.90 9.93 7.17
N SER A 96 10.79 10.19 8.13
CA SER A 96 11.20 11.56 8.48
C SER A 96 12.05 12.24 7.40
N SER A 97 12.71 11.47 6.51
CA SER A 97 13.41 12.02 5.35
C SER A 97 12.49 12.31 4.17
N ILE A 98 11.34 11.62 4.09
CA ILE A 98 10.31 11.80 3.05
C ILE A 98 9.39 12.97 3.40
N LEU A 99 8.95 13.06 4.65
CA LEU A 99 7.96 14.04 5.09
C LEU A 99 8.62 15.33 5.59
N PRO A 100 8.08 16.51 5.22
CA PRO A 100 8.43 17.77 5.83
C PRO A 100 8.21 17.74 7.36
N PRO A 101 9.01 18.46 8.16
CA PRO A 101 8.86 18.50 9.62
C PRO A 101 7.48 18.92 10.10
N SER A 102 6.78 19.79 9.35
CA SER A 102 5.41 20.22 9.64
C SER A 102 4.39 19.09 9.65
N LEU A 103 4.66 18.00 8.91
CA LEU A 103 3.78 16.85 8.79
C LEU A 103 4.17 15.69 9.72
N HIS A 104 5.29 15.76 10.44
CA HIS A 104 5.73 14.67 11.33
C HIS A 104 4.70 14.36 12.42
N MET A 105 4.18 15.39 13.10
CA MET A 105 3.15 15.20 14.14
C MET A 105 1.84 14.67 13.56
N ALA A 106 1.43 15.17 12.39
CA ALA A 106 0.24 14.68 11.70
C ALA A 106 0.39 13.21 11.30
N TRP A 107 1.58 12.83 10.81
CA TRP A 107 1.91 11.45 10.47
C TRP A 107 1.87 10.53 11.69
N VAL A 108 2.51 10.90 12.80
CA VAL A 108 2.48 10.09 14.03
C VAL A 108 1.04 9.90 14.52
N SER A 109 0.23 10.96 14.47
CA SER A 109 -1.19 10.87 14.84
C SER A 109 -1.97 9.92 13.92
N LEU A 110 -1.76 10.03 12.60
CA LEU A 110 -2.39 9.15 11.60
C LEU A 110 -1.95 7.70 11.81
N PHE A 111 -0.66 7.48 12.02
CA PHE A 111 -0.08 6.16 12.25
C PHE A 111 -0.66 5.49 13.49
N LEU A 112 -0.79 6.22 14.61
CA LEU A 112 -1.43 5.72 15.81
C LEU A 112 -2.93 5.41 15.59
N TYR A 113 -3.63 6.24 14.81
CA TYR A 113 -5.02 5.98 14.44
C TYR A 113 -5.15 4.72 13.57
N LEU A 114 -4.29 4.55 12.56
CA LEU A 114 -4.27 3.39 11.69
C LEU A 114 -3.95 2.10 12.45
N ILE A 115 -2.99 2.13 13.39
CA ILE A 115 -2.72 0.96 14.26
C ILE A 115 -3.94 0.62 15.10
N LYS A 116 -4.58 1.62 15.74
CA LYS A 116 -5.80 1.38 16.54
C LYS A 116 -6.91 0.78 15.69
N PHE A 117 -7.13 1.31 14.49
CA PHE A 117 -8.13 0.81 13.55
C PHE A 117 -7.82 -0.61 13.09
N TYR A 118 -6.57 -0.89 12.70
CA TYR A 118 -6.14 -2.21 12.26
C TYR A 118 -6.22 -3.26 13.37
N VAL A 119 -5.82 -2.91 14.60
CA VAL A 119 -5.98 -3.78 15.77
C VAL A 119 -7.45 -4.02 16.06
N ASN A 120 -8.30 -3.00 15.98
CA ASN A 120 -9.75 -3.13 16.20
C ASN A 120 -10.41 -4.07 15.18
N LEU A 121 -10.08 -3.93 13.89
CA LEU A 121 -10.56 -4.82 12.83
C LEU A 121 -10.14 -6.28 13.03
N ASN A 122 -8.91 -6.52 13.50
CA ASN A 122 -8.42 -7.87 13.77
C ASN A 122 -8.83 -8.41 15.15
N SER A 123 -9.49 -7.60 15.98
CA SER A 123 -10.00 -7.99 17.30
C SER A 123 -11.46 -8.45 17.27
N ASP A 124 -12.11 -8.50 16.10
CA ASP A 124 -13.41 -9.15 15.98
C ASP A 124 -13.26 -10.63 16.38
N PRO A 125 -14.02 -11.11 17.38
CA PRO A 125 -13.79 -12.41 17.97
C PRO A 125 -14.14 -13.52 16.99
N ILE A 126 -13.12 -14.19 16.46
CA ILE A 126 -13.27 -15.52 15.86
C ILE A 126 -13.77 -16.46 16.97
N THR A 127 -15.10 -16.63 17.01
CA THR A 127 -15.86 -17.75 17.57
C THR A 127 -15.47 -18.25 18.98
N LEU A 128 -16.04 -17.64 20.03
CA LEU A 128 -16.29 -18.31 21.32
C LEU A 128 -17.77 -18.71 21.42
N SER A 129 -18.27 -19.45 20.44
CA SER A 129 -19.65 -19.94 20.45
C SER A 129 -19.80 -21.37 19.94
N VAL A 130 -18.90 -22.31 20.31
CA VAL A 130 -19.16 -23.77 20.24
C VAL A 130 -18.32 -24.53 21.30
N VAL A 131 -18.38 -24.18 22.58
CA VAL A 131 -18.00 -25.13 23.67
C VAL A 131 -18.89 -24.87 24.89
N THR A 132 -20.20 -25.08 24.75
CA THR A 132 -21.12 -25.19 25.90
C THR A 132 -22.22 -26.24 25.70
N ALA A 133 -21.91 -27.26 24.90
CA ALA A 133 -22.45 -28.60 25.05
C ALA A 133 -21.20 -29.47 24.92
N ASN A 134 -20.75 -30.22 25.94
CA ASN A 134 -21.28 -31.52 26.27
C ASN A 134 -20.78 -31.91 27.68
N ASN A 135 -21.66 -31.88 28.68
CA ASN A 135 -21.42 -32.49 29.99
C ASN A 135 -22.30 -33.74 30.08
N SER A 136 -21.74 -34.90 29.76
CA SER A 136 -22.12 -36.25 30.21
C SER A 136 -21.31 -37.21 29.34
N SER A 137 -20.27 -37.88 29.81
CA SER A 137 -20.27 -38.90 30.84
C SER A 137 -18.80 -39.30 31.11
N THR A 138 -18.40 -39.55 32.35
CA THR A 138 -17.21 -40.34 32.71
C THR A 138 -17.67 -41.75 33.16
N PRO A 139 -16.79 -42.74 33.42
CA PRO A 139 -15.35 -42.92 33.12
C PRO A 139 -15.08 -44.30 32.45
N THR A 140 -13.81 -44.68 32.20
CA THR A 140 -13.16 -45.97 32.58
C THR A 140 -12.05 -46.45 31.60
N ALA A 141 -10.87 -46.69 32.19
CA ALA A 141 -9.78 -47.63 31.82
C ALA A 141 -8.78 -47.39 30.66
N SER A 142 -7.52 -47.20 31.10
CA SER A 142 -6.21 -47.72 30.62
C SER A 142 -5.51 -47.10 29.38
N PRO A 143 -4.19 -46.79 29.47
CA PRO A 143 -3.30 -46.44 28.35
C PRO A 143 -2.59 -47.72 27.81
N PRO A 144 -1.60 -47.69 26.89
CA PRO A 144 -1.01 -46.61 26.07
C PRO A 144 -0.98 -46.94 24.56
N SER A 145 -0.60 -46.00 23.69
CA SER A 145 0.27 -46.27 22.50
C SER A 145 0.61 -44.96 21.79
N LEU A 146 1.92 -44.67 21.71
CA LEU A 146 2.50 -43.64 20.87
C LEU A 146 2.60 -44.17 19.43
N THR A 147 2.07 -43.43 18.47
CA THR A 147 2.50 -43.53 17.07
C THR A 147 2.63 -42.13 16.47
N LEU A 148 3.86 -41.81 16.07
CA LEU A 148 4.24 -40.61 15.34
C LEU A 148 3.93 -40.76 13.84
N LEU A 149 3.65 -39.60 13.22
CA LEU A 149 3.91 -39.22 11.82
C LEU A 149 3.44 -40.14 10.68
N SER A 150 2.59 -39.61 9.79
CA SER A 150 3.10 -39.15 8.48
C SER A 150 2.10 -38.27 7.74
N ILE A 151 2.60 -37.08 7.38
CA ILE A 151 2.28 -36.35 6.15
C ILE A 151 2.81 -37.20 4.99
N ASP A 152 2.04 -37.48 3.93
CA ASP A 152 2.04 -36.59 2.78
C ASP A 152 1.01 -36.94 1.70
N ALA A 153 0.55 -35.88 1.05
CA ALA A 153 -0.27 -35.91 -0.13
C ALA A 153 0.58 -36.27 -1.35
N ASN A 154 -0.01 -37.04 -2.27
CA ASN A 154 0.24 -37.01 -3.71
C ASN A 154 1.64 -36.57 -4.17
N THR A 155 2.52 -37.52 -4.45
CA THR A 155 3.29 -37.55 -5.69
C THR A 155 3.95 -38.92 -5.84
N GLY A 156 3.92 -39.44 -7.08
CA GLY A 156 4.15 -40.83 -7.40
C GLY A 156 5.61 -41.30 -7.36
N THR A 157 5.72 -42.60 -7.68
CA THR A 157 6.90 -43.43 -8.00
C THR A 157 7.56 -44.26 -6.87
N THR A 158 7.21 -45.56 -6.89
CA THR A 158 8.06 -46.80 -6.86
C THR A 158 9.03 -47.02 -5.67
N SER A 159 9.27 -48.19 -5.08
CA SER A 159 8.99 -49.62 -5.36
C SER A 159 9.45 -50.49 -4.17
N PHE A 160 8.75 -51.63 -3.94
CA PHE A 160 9.11 -52.95 -3.31
C PHE A 160 10.35 -53.17 -2.42
N SER A 161 10.20 -53.83 -1.25
CA SER A 161 10.44 -55.30 -1.04
C SER A 161 10.45 -55.75 0.45
N ALA A 162 9.98 -57.00 0.67
CA ALA A 162 10.21 -58.03 1.72
C ALA A 162 10.66 -57.63 3.15
N PHE A 163 10.07 -58.14 4.24
CA PHE A 163 9.82 -59.54 4.64
C PHE A 163 8.63 -59.62 5.60
#